data_AF-A0A132PS59-F1
#
_entry.id   AF-A0A132PS59-F1
#
_cell.length_a   1.000
_cell.length_b   1.000
_cell.length_c   1.000
_cell.angle_alpha   90.00
_cell.angle_beta   90.00
_cell.angle_gamma   90.00
#
_symmetry.space_group_name_H-M   'P 1'
#
loop_
_entity.id
_entity.type
_entity.pdbx_description
1 polymer ?
#
loop_
_entity_poly.entity_id
_entity_poly.type
_entity_poly.pdbx_seq_one_letter_code
_entity_poly.pdbx_strand_id
1 'polypeptide(L)'
;MIVDLPDTTTNNVNKKITGLREEGGALTLSRVLTLVIAPDTEDIVEDSIEAANFASREHPCRVIVVVPGDPNADSPRLDAQLRVGHDAGAGEVVVLKLSGELSGHASSVVLPFLLPDTPVVAWWPAVAPKVPAQDPLGKLAIRRITDATNGADPLACIKSRLAGYTPGDTDLAWSRVTYWRALLAAAVDQPPHEPITSAVVSGLKGEPALDILAGWLANRIDGPVTRAVGELKVELTRPSETVTLVRPQTGITATLSRTGRPDSLLPLARREAKECLAEDLRRLDADEIYRNALQGIDKVQYV
;
A
#
# COMPACT_ATOMS: atom_id res chain seq x y z
N MET A 1 -6.77 -7.25 -24.34
CA MET A 1 -7.91 -8.14 -24.62
C MET A 1 -8.51 -8.61 -23.31
N ILE A 2 -9.83 -8.61 -23.21
CA ILE A 2 -10.60 -9.08 -22.06
C ILE A 2 -11.43 -10.30 -22.49
N VAL A 3 -11.43 -11.35 -21.67
CA VAL A 3 -12.22 -12.57 -21.89
C VAL A 3 -13.02 -12.87 -20.63
N ASP A 4 -14.35 -12.80 -20.73
CA ASP A 4 -15.26 -13.15 -19.65
C ASP A 4 -15.58 -14.65 -19.65
N LEU A 5 -15.62 -15.23 -18.45
CA LEU A 5 -15.89 -16.63 -18.17
C LEU A 5 -16.95 -16.68 -17.05
N PRO A 6 -18.23 -16.42 -17.37
CA PRO A 6 -19.31 -16.52 -16.41
C PRO A 6 -19.53 -17.98 -16.00
N ASP A 7 -20.00 -18.19 -14.77
CA ASP A 7 -20.33 -19.52 -14.21
C ASP A 7 -19.29 -20.59 -14.53
N THR A 8 -18.05 -20.35 -14.09
CA THR A 8 -16.88 -21.12 -14.46
C THR A 8 -16.27 -21.89 -13.29
N THR A 9 -15.21 -22.63 -13.58
CA THR A 9 -14.40 -23.35 -12.58
C THR A 9 -12.96 -22.91 -12.65
N THR A 10 -12.22 -23.03 -11.54
CA THR A 10 -10.77 -22.75 -11.51
C THR A 10 -10.01 -23.52 -12.59
N ASN A 11 -10.42 -24.76 -12.88
CA ASN A 11 -9.87 -25.58 -13.96
C ASN A 11 -10.10 -24.97 -15.34
N ASN A 12 -11.32 -24.50 -15.63
CA ASN A 12 -11.64 -23.88 -16.91
C ASN A 12 -10.87 -22.55 -17.10
N VAL A 13 -10.75 -21.76 -16.04
CA VAL A 13 -9.95 -20.52 -16.04
C VAL A 13 -8.47 -20.84 -16.32
N ASN A 14 -7.88 -21.81 -15.62
CA ASN A 14 -6.49 -22.21 -15.85
C ASN A 14 -6.24 -22.71 -17.27
N LYS A 15 -7.15 -23.55 -17.83
CA LYS A 15 -7.08 -23.97 -19.23
C LYS A 15 -7.10 -22.78 -20.19
N LYS A 16 -7.97 -21.79 -19.93
CA LYS A 16 -8.06 -20.61 -20.79
C LYS A 16 -6.82 -19.73 -20.68
N ILE A 17 -6.23 -19.58 -19.50
CA ILE A 17 -4.95 -18.88 -19.31
C ILE A 17 -3.85 -19.55 -20.14
N THR A 18 -3.71 -20.87 -20.07
CA THR A 18 -2.70 -21.61 -20.86
C THR A 18 -2.92 -21.42 -22.35
N GLY A 19 -4.16 -21.57 -22.84
CA GLY A 19 -4.48 -21.37 -24.25
C GLY A 19 -4.16 -19.96 -24.75
N LEU A 20 -4.47 -18.92 -23.96
CA LEU A 20 -4.17 -17.53 -24.31
C LEU A 20 -2.65 -17.26 -24.40
N ARG A 21 -1.82 -17.96 -23.63
CA ARG A 21 -0.36 -17.86 -23.76
C ARG A 21 0.16 -18.50 -25.03
N GLU A 22 -0.36 -19.67 -25.35
CA GLU A 22 0.01 -20.41 -26.56
C GLU A 22 -0.36 -19.59 -27.81
N GLU A 23 -1.57 -19.01 -27.83
CA GLU A 23 -2.03 -18.10 -28.89
C GLU A 23 -1.17 -16.82 -28.99
N GLY A 24 -0.75 -16.26 -27.85
CA GLY A 24 0.04 -15.03 -27.78
C GLY A 24 1.54 -15.21 -28.05
N GLY A 25 2.03 -16.44 -28.26
CA GLY A 25 3.45 -16.73 -28.48
C GLY A 25 4.37 -16.46 -27.28
N ALA A 26 3.79 -16.19 -26.10
CA ALA A 26 4.53 -15.87 -24.88
C ALA A 26 4.86 -17.15 -24.09
N LEU A 27 5.90 -17.85 -24.53
CA LEU A 27 6.33 -19.13 -23.92
C LEU A 27 6.99 -18.95 -22.54
N THR A 28 7.59 -17.78 -22.26
CA THR A 28 8.26 -17.48 -20.99
C THR A 28 7.98 -16.05 -20.55
N LEU A 29 7.03 -15.86 -19.64
CA LEU A 29 6.96 -14.65 -18.83
C LEU A 29 7.86 -14.85 -17.63
N SER A 30 8.99 -14.14 -17.57
CA SER A 30 9.78 -14.05 -16.35
C SER A 30 8.94 -13.32 -15.31
N ARG A 31 8.52 -14.03 -14.27
CA ARG A 31 7.68 -13.50 -13.19
C ARG A 31 8.45 -13.53 -11.91
N VAL A 32 8.39 -12.44 -11.17
CA VAL A 32 9.11 -12.29 -9.90
C VAL A 32 8.19 -12.45 -8.70
N LEU A 33 6.86 -12.34 -8.86
CA LEU A 33 5.86 -12.54 -7.81
C LEU A 33 4.45 -12.82 -8.36
N THR A 34 3.55 -13.24 -7.47
CA THR A 34 2.10 -13.19 -7.65
C THR A 34 1.49 -12.15 -6.72
N LEU A 35 0.79 -11.16 -7.26
CA LEU A 35 0.07 -10.13 -6.50
C LEU A 35 -1.41 -10.50 -6.41
N VAL A 36 -1.87 -10.81 -5.20
CA VAL A 36 -3.27 -11.07 -4.88
C VAL A 36 -3.89 -9.80 -4.33
N ILE A 37 -4.95 -9.31 -4.94
CA ILE A 37 -5.65 -8.08 -4.57
C ILE A 37 -7.04 -8.46 -4.07
N ALA A 38 -7.38 -8.02 -2.87
CA ALA A 38 -8.65 -8.29 -2.22
C ALA A 38 -9.39 -6.98 -1.95
N PRO A 39 -10.01 -6.36 -2.97
CA PRO A 39 -10.90 -5.23 -2.76
C PRO A 39 -12.14 -5.67 -1.97
N ASP A 40 -12.72 -4.76 -1.21
CA ASP A 40 -13.96 -5.00 -0.44
C ASP A 40 -15.23 -4.71 -1.26
N THR A 41 -15.12 -3.91 -2.32
CA THR A 41 -16.23 -3.59 -3.23
C THR A 41 -15.80 -3.70 -4.70
N GLU A 42 -16.78 -3.75 -5.60
CA GLU A 42 -16.52 -3.75 -7.04
C GLU A 42 -16.03 -2.39 -7.56
N ASP A 43 -16.39 -1.29 -6.89
CA ASP A 43 -16.09 0.08 -7.33
C ASP A 43 -14.58 0.38 -7.37
N ILE A 44 -13.77 -0.29 -6.56
CA ILE A 44 -12.32 -0.07 -6.47
C ILE A 44 -11.50 -1.06 -7.32
N VAL A 45 -12.16 -1.96 -8.05
CA VAL A 45 -11.50 -3.03 -8.82
C VAL A 45 -10.64 -2.44 -9.94
N GLU A 46 -11.18 -1.52 -10.73
CA GLU A 46 -10.45 -0.94 -11.86
C GLU A 46 -9.23 -0.13 -11.41
N ASP A 47 -9.40 0.73 -10.40
CA ASP A 47 -8.29 1.51 -9.81
C ASP A 47 -7.19 0.59 -9.24
N SER A 48 -7.59 -0.53 -8.63
CA SER A 48 -6.64 -1.52 -8.11
C SER A 48 -5.89 -2.25 -9.23
N ILE A 49 -6.57 -2.58 -10.34
CA ILE A 49 -5.95 -3.18 -11.52
C ILE A 49 -5.00 -2.17 -12.18
N GLU A 50 -5.37 -0.89 -12.29
CA GLU A 50 -4.48 0.15 -12.82
C GLU A 50 -3.21 0.29 -11.97
N ALA A 51 -3.37 0.33 -10.63
CA ALA A 51 -2.23 0.39 -9.71
C ALA A 51 -1.31 -0.83 -9.84
N ALA A 52 -1.88 -2.03 -9.96
CA ALA A 52 -1.13 -3.26 -10.16
C ALA A 52 -0.43 -3.30 -11.53
N ASN A 53 -1.11 -2.85 -12.59
CA ASN A 53 -0.54 -2.76 -13.94
C ASN A 53 0.62 -1.76 -13.98
N PHE A 54 0.52 -0.63 -13.27
CA PHE A 54 1.61 0.32 -13.10
C PHE A 54 2.81 -0.33 -12.41
N ALA A 55 2.58 -0.99 -11.27
CA ALA A 55 3.63 -1.66 -10.51
C ALA A 55 4.27 -2.84 -11.27
N SER A 56 3.50 -3.52 -12.13
CA SER A 56 3.98 -4.64 -12.95
C SER A 56 5.10 -4.26 -13.93
N ARG A 57 5.22 -2.98 -14.27
CA ARG A 57 6.29 -2.46 -15.15
C ARG A 57 7.66 -2.58 -14.49
N GLU A 58 7.73 -2.38 -13.17
CA GLU A 58 8.94 -2.58 -12.36
C GLU A 58 9.05 -4.03 -11.86
N HIS A 59 7.90 -4.67 -11.61
CA HIS A 59 7.80 -5.99 -11.00
C HIS A 59 6.92 -6.93 -11.83
N PRO A 60 7.43 -7.53 -12.92
CA PRO A 60 6.65 -8.45 -13.75
C PRO A 60 6.00 -9.56 -12.91
N CYS A 61 4.67 -9.54 -12.83
CA CYS A 61 3.92 -10.40 -11.92
C CYS A 61 2.61 -10.90 -12.54
N ARG A 62 2.06 -11.94 -11.92
CA ARG A 62 0.66 -12.31 -12.13
C ARG A 62 -0.20 -11.53 -11.13
N VAL A 63 -1.25 -10.89 -11.62
CA VAL A 63 -2.23 -10.21 -10.78
C VAL A 63 -3.48 -11.09 -10.67
N ILE A 64 -3.92 -11.34 -9.44
CA ILE A 64 -5.17 -12.05 -9.15
C ILE A 64 -6.02 -11.12 -8.30
N VAL A 65 -7.15 -10.67 -8.84
CA VAL A 65 -8.12 -9.84 -8.11
C VAL A 65 -9.25 -10.74 -7.64
N VAL A 66 -9.57 -10.69 -6.35
CA VAL A 66 -10.62 -11.50 -5.73
C VAL A 66 -11.68 -10.56 -5.19
N VAL A 67 -12.80 -10.46 -5.89
CA VAL A 67 -13.91 -9.59 -5.53
C VAL A 67 -14.94 -10.41 -4.76
N PRO A 68 -15.24 -10.07 -3.49
CA PRO A 68 -16.35 -10.66 -2.78
C PRO A 68 -17.65 -10.17 -3.44
N GLY A 69 -18.41 -11.07 -4.06
CA GLY A 69 -19.79 -10.80 -4.46
C GLY A 69 -20.77 -11.14 -3.34
N ASP A 70 -22.07 -11.07 -3.64
CA ASP A 70 -23.13 -11.23 -2.64
C ASP A 70 -23.05 -12.60 -1.93
N PRO A 71 -22.75 -12.64 -0.62
CA PRO A 71 -22.70 -13.89 0.12
C PRO A 71 -24.09 -14.53 0.31
N ASN A 72 -25.17 -13.78 0.08
CA ASN A 72 -26.56 -14.26 0.20
C ASN A 72 -27.14 -14.75 -1.13
N ALA A 73 -26.35 -14.77 -2.21
CA ALA A 73 -26.82 -15.30 -3.48
C ALA A 73 -27.19 -16.79 -3.35
N ASP A 74 -28.26 -17.19 -4.06
CA ASP A 74 -28.90 -18.51 -3.91
C ASP A 74 -27.99 -19.72 -4.24
N SER A 75 -26.88 -19.50 -4.96
CA SER A 75 -25.98 -20.57 -5.40
C SER A 75 -24.51 -20.15 -5.36
N PRO A 76 -23.59 -21.04 -4.97
CA PRO A 76 -22.16 -20.79 -5.08
C PRO A 76 -21.77 -20.65 -6.55
N ARG A 77 -21.21 -19.50 -6.93
CA ARG A 77 -20.81 -19.22 -8.32
C ARG A 77 -19.45 -18.54 -8.37
N LEU A 78 -18.66 -18.92 -9.37
CA LEU A 78 -17.42 -18.24 -9.75
C LEU A 78 -17.60 -17.63 -11.14
N ASP A 79 -17.56 -16.31 -11.22
CA ASP A 79 -17.38 -15.61 -12.49
C ASP A 79 -15.91 -15.17 -12.60
N ALA A 80 -15.29 -15.34 -13.76
CA ALA A 80 -13.92 -14.91 -13.97
C ALA A 80 -13.78 -14.02 -15.19
N GLN A 81 -12.79 -13.15 -15.15
CA GLN A 81 -12.38 -12.34 -16.29
C GLN A 81 -10.86 -12.41 -16.43
N LEU A 82 -10.41 -12.73 -17.63
CA LEU A 82 -8.99 -12.77 -17.97
C LEU A 82 -8.65 -11.55 -18.79
N ARG A 83 -7.64 -10.79 -18.35
CA ARG A 83 -7.07 -9.68 -19.11
C ARG A 83 -5.64 -10.01 -19.52
N VAL A 84 -5.31 -9.73 -20.78
CA VAL A 84 -3.99 -9.94 -21.37
C VAL A 84 -3.61 -8.79 -22.30
N GLY A 85 -2.31 -8.60 -22.51
CA GLY A 85 -1.77 -7.51 -23.34
C GLY A 85 -1.95 -6.15 -22.66
N HIS A 86 -2.44 -5.15 -23.39
CA HIS A 86 -2.60 -3.78 -22.88
C HIS A 86 -3.36 -3.71 -21.54
N ASP A 87 -4.40 -4.54 -21.38
CA ASP A 87 -5.27 -4.56 -20.20
C ASP A 87 -4.66 -5.26 -18.97
N ALA A 88 -3.44 -5.80 -19.09
CA ALA A 88 -2.74 -6.54 -18.03
C ALA A 88 -1.30 -6.07 -17.77
N GLY A 89 -0.93 -4.90 -18.31
CA GLY A 89 0.42 -4.36 -18.17
C GLY A 89 1.48 -5.34 -18.69
N ALA A 90 2.48 -5.63 -17.86
CA ALA A 90 3.56 -6.56 -18.20
C ALA A 90 3.23 -8.04 -17.88
N GLY A 91 1.99 -8.35 -17.48
CA GLY A 91 1.60 -9.66 -16.97
C GLY A 91 0.24 -10.17 -17.45
N GLU A 92 -0.40 -10.95 -16.58
CA GLU A 92 -1.76 -11.46 -16.75
C GLU A 92 -2.58 -11.02 -15.54
N VAL A 93 -3.80 -10.53 -15.77
CA VAL A 93 -4.74 -10.20 -14.70
C VAL A 93 -5.88 -11.21 -14.74
N VAL A 94 -6.13 -11.85 -13.60
CA VAL A 94 -7.25 -12.77 -13.37
C VAL A 94 -8.17 -12.13 -12.36
N VAL A 95 -9.34 -11.66 -12.78
CA VAL A 95 -10.38 -11.16 -11.88
C VAL A 95 -11.33 -12.30 -11.57
N LEU A 96 -11.57 -12.56 -10.29
CA LEU A 96 -12.41 -13.63 -9.78
C LEU A 96 -13.52 -12.98 -8.95
N LYS A 97 -14.77 -13.15 -9.36
CA LYS A 97 -15.96 -12.70 -8.62
C LYS A 97 -16.64 -13.90 -8.00
N LEU A 98 -16.76 -13.89 -6.68
CA LEU A 98 -17.26 -15.02 -5.90
C LEU A 98 -18.68 -14.70 -5.46
N SER A 99 -19.61 -15.66 -5.50
CA SER A 99 -20.99 -15.44 -5.04
C SER A 99 -21.48 -16.61 -4.19
N GLY A 100 -22.47 -16.33 -3.34
CA GLY A 100 -23.06 -17.31 -2.42
C GLY A 100 -22.01 -17.83 -1.42
N GLU A 101 -22.08 -19.13 -1.10
CA GLU A 101 -21.14 -19.77 -0.17
C GLU A 101 -19.67 -19.62 -0.60
N LEU A 102 -19.41 -19.48 -1.90
CA LEU A 102 -18.04 -19.32 -2.42
C LEU A 102 -17.37 -18.04 -1.93
N SER A 103 -18.13 -16.98 -1.63
CA SER A 103 -17.59 -15.70 -1.13
C SER A 103 -16.76 -15.85 0.15
N GLY A 104 -17.01 -16.90 0.96
CA GLY A 104 -16.23 -17.22 2.16
C GLY A 104 -14.93 -17.99 1.91
N HIS A 105 -14.64 -18.37 0.65
CA HIS A 105 -13.57 -19.31 0.29
C HIS A 105 -12.53 -18.73 -0.69
N ALA A 106 -12.29 -17.41 -0.62
CA ALA A 106 -11.33 -16.69 -1.46
C ALA A 106 -9.97 -17.38 -1.60
N SER A 107 -9.35 -17.79 -0.49
CA SER A 107 -8.03 -18.45 -0.51
C SER A 107 -8.02 -19.76 -1.29
N SER A 108 -9.06 -20.60 -1.15
CA SER A 108 -9.22 -21.85 -1.90
C SER A 108 -9.37 -21.61 -3.39
N VAL A 109 -10.04 -20.52 -3.79
CA VAL A 109 -10.21 -20.14 -5.20
C VAL A 109 -8.90 -19.59 -5.79
N VAL A 110 -8.10 -18.87 -5.01
CA VAL A 110 -6.82 -18.30 -5.45
C VAL A 110 -5.72 -19.35 -5.62
N LEU A 111 -5.67 -20.34 -4.74
CA LEU A 111 -4.58 -21.32 -4.64
C LEU A 111 -4.18 -21.96 -5.99
N PRO A 112 -5.10 -22.38 -6.88
CA PRO A 112 -4.75 -22.96 -8.18
C PRO A 112 -4.08 -22.01 -9.18
N PHE A 113 -4.08 -20.71 -8.92
CA PHE A 113 -3.50 -19.67 -9.78
C PHE A 113 -2.14 -19.18 -9.29
N LEU A 114 -1.70 -19.60 -8.10
CA LEU A 114 -0.39 -19.27 -7.57
C LEU A 114 0.71 -19.98 -8.38
N LEU A 115 1.85 -19.33 -8.50
CA LEU A 115 3.02 -19.90 -9.17
C LEU A 115 3.93 -20.52 -8.09
N PRO A 116 4.37 -21.77 -8.26
CA PRO A 116 5.05 -22.53 -7.20
C PRO A 116 6.37 -21.89 -6.73
N ASP A 117 7.08 -21.21 -7.62
CA ASP A 117 8.43 -20.69 -7.36
C ASP A 117 8.50 -19.18 -7.17
N THR A 118 7.35 -18.49 -7.05
CA THR A 118 7.33 -17.04 -6.87
C THR A 118 6.68 -16.65 -5.55
N PRO A 119 7.21 -15.62 -4.85
CA PRO A 119 6.57 -15.10 -3.65
C PRO A 119 5.16 -14.57 -3.96
N VAL A 120 4.28 -14.72 -2.97
CA VAL A 120 2.92 -14.18 -3.02
C VAL A 120 2.87 -12.91 -2.17
N VAL A 121 2.27 -11.87 -2.73
CA VAL A 121 1.97 -10.61 -2.04
C VAL A 121 0.45 -10.45 -1.99
N ALA A 122 -0.11 -10.17 -0.82
CA ALA A 122 -1.52 -9.84 -0.66
C ALA A 122 -1.68 -8.35 -0.44
N TRP A 123 -2.65 -7.72 -1.10
CA TRP A 123 -2.97 -6.30 -0.96
C TRP A 123 -4.46 -6.08 -0.76
N TRP A 124 -4.80 -5.36 0.31
CA TRP A 124 -6.15 -4.86 0.58
C TRP A 124 -6.17 -3.35 0.32
N PRO A 125 -6.75 -2.88 -0.81
CA PRO A 125 -6.74 -1.47 -1.22
C PRO A 125 -7.63 -0.55 -0.37
N ALA A 126 -8.50 -1.12 0.48
CA ALA A 126 -9.32 -0.38 1.42
C ALA A 126 -9.53 -1.18 2.72
N VAL A 127 -10.68 -1.85 2.90
CA VAL A 127 -10.96 -2.58 4.14
C VAL A 127 -10.06 -3.80 4.27
N ALA A 128 -9.11 -3.72 5.20
CA ALA A 128 -8.16 -4.78 5.47
C ALA A 128 -8.49 -5.57 6.76
N PRO A 129 -8.16 -6.87 6.84
CA PRO A 129 -8.30 -7.68 8.04
C PRO A 129 -7.60 -7.06 9.26
N LYS A 130 -8.11 -7.34 10.47
CA LYS A 130 -7.50 -6.88 11.73
C LYS A 130 -6.08 -7.42 11.92
N VAL A 131 -5.86 -8.67 11.52
CA VAL A 131 -4.56 -9.35 11.57
C VAL A 131 -4.32 -9.93 10.18
N PRO A 132 -3.68 -9.19 9.26
CA PRO A 132 -3.49 -9.62 7.87
C PRO A 132 -2.87 -11.02 7.76
N ALA A 133 -1.89 -11.35 8.62
CA ALA A 133 -1.24 -12.66 8.62
C ALA A 133 -2.16 -13.85 9.02
N GLN A 134 -3.31 -13.59 9.65
CA GLN A 134 -4.28 -14.63 10.00
C GLN A 134 -5.40 -14.80 8.97
N ASP A 135 -5.59 -13.80 8.10
CA ASP A 135 -6.53 -13.88 6.99
C ASP A 135 -6.18 -15.05 6.06
N PRO A 136 -7.16 -15.81 5.53
CA PRO A 136 -6.87 -16.92 4.63
C PRO A 136 -6.04 -16.55 3.40
N LEU A 137 -6.23 -15.35 2.82
CA LEU A 137 -5.38 -14.86 1.73
C LEU A 137 -4.01 -14.42 2.25
N GLY A 138 -3.96 -13.77 3.41
CA GLY A 138 -2.71 -13.35 4.03
C GLY A 138 -1.79 -14.50 4.40
N LYS A 139 -2.33 -15.66 4.80
CA LYS A 139 -1.56 -16.89 5.06
C LYS A 139 -0.83 -17.44 3.83
N LEU A 140 -1.30 -17.11 2.63
CA LEU A 140 -0.64 -17.48 1.38
C LEU A 140 0.55 -16.54 1.05
N ALA A 141 0.55 -15.33 1.63
CA ALA A 141 1.43 -14.25 1.25
C ALA A 141 2.61 -14.07 2.23
N ILE A 142 3.80 -13.79 1.68
CA ILE A 142 4.97 -13.42 2.48
C ILE A 142 4.98 -11.92 2.80
N ARG A 143 4.38 -11.10 1.94
CA ARG A 143 4.21 -9.65 2.07
C ARG A 143 2.71 -9.32 2.06
N ARG A 144 2.25 -8.51 3.01
CA ARG A 144 0.83 -8.16 3.20
C ARG A 144 0.72 -6.64 3.29
N ILE A 145 0.04 -6.05 2.33
CA ILE A 145 -0.06 -4.61 2.14
C ILE A 145 -1.48 -4.19 2.46
N THR A 146 -1.65 -3.21 3.34
CA THR A 146 -2.95 -2.58 3.63
C THR A 146 -2.96 -1.12 3.18
N ASP A 147 -4.14 -0.50 3.17
CA ASP A 147 -4.25 0.93 2.94
C ASP A 147 -5.24 1.58 3.91
N ALA A 148 -4.73 2.24 4.94
CA ALA A 148 -5.56 2.92 5.92
C ALA A 148 -6.26 4.17 5.38
N THR A 149 -5.83 4.73 4.23
CA THR A 149 -6.34 6.01 3.71
C THR A 149 -7.82 5.95 3.34
N ASN A 150 -8.31 4.80 2.85
CA ASN A 150 -9.69 4.62 2.44
C ASN A 150 -10.60 4.07 3.55
N GLY A 151 -10.08 3.95 4.78
CA GLY A 151 -10.86 3.50 5.93
C GLY A 151 -11.87 4.57 6.38
N ALA A 152 -12.99 4.12 6.97
CA ALA A 152 -14.01 5.03 7.51
C ALA A 152 -13.47 5.95 8.63
N ASP A 153 -12.51 5.45 9.41
CA ASP A 153 -11.70 6.23 10.34
C ASP A 153 -10.21 5.92 10.08
N PRO A 154 -9.54 6.70 9.21
CA PRO A 154 -8.17 6.41 8.80
C PRO A 154 -7.17 6.36 9.98
N LEU A 155 -7.38 7.18 11.01
CA LEU A 155 -6.52 7.20 12.20
C LEU A 155 -6.70 5.92 13.02
N ALA A 156 -7.95 5.49 13.25
CA ALA A 156 -8.21 4.22 13.91
C ALA A 156 -7.68 3.04 13.09
N CYS A 157 -7.82 3.10 11.76
CA CYS A 157 -7.30 2.09 10.85
C CYS A 157 -5.78 1.94 10.96
N ILE A 158 -5.00 3.02 10.89
CA ILE A 158 -3.53 2.93 10.97
C ILE A 158 -3.06 2.51 12.37
N LYS A 159 -3.70 3.01 13.44
CA LYS A 159 -3.41 2.59 14.83
C LYS A 159 -3.64 1.09 15.05
N SER A 160 -4.72 0.56 14.46
CA SER A 160 -5.07 -0.86 14.62
C SER A 160 -4.02 -1.81 14.05
N ARG A 161 -3.16 -1.37 13.11
CA ARG A 161 -2.15 -2.20 12.46
C ARG A 161 -1.10 -2.72 13.44
N LEU A 162 -0.80 -1.98 14.52
CA LEU A 162 0.20 -2.40 15.49
C LEU A 162 -0.18 -3.69 16.23
N ALA A 163 -1.44 -3.81 16.65
CA ALA A 163 -1.91 -4.95 17.44
C ALA A 163 -1.89 -6.27 16.63
N GLY A 164 -2.10 -6.19 15.32
CA GLY A 164 -2.08 -7.32 14.40
C GLY A 164 -0.78 -7.50 13.62
N TYR A 165 0.26 -6.71 13.90
CA TYR A 165 1.48 -6.68 13.10
C TYR A 165 2.23 -8.01 13.13
N THR A 166 2.62 -8.49 11.95
CA THR A 166 3.53 -9.61 11.73
C THR A 166 4.63 -9.19 10.74
N PRO A 167 5.88 -9.70 10.86
CA PRO A 167 6.92 -9.45 9.85
C PRO A 167 6.43 -9.73 8.42
N GLY A 168 6.57 -8.73 7.54
CA GLY A 168 6.01 -8.73 6.18
C GLY A 168 4.73 -7.91 6.01
N ASP A 169 4.16 -7.36 7.09
CA ASP A 169 3.04 -6.41 7.02
C ASP A 169 3.54 -4.99 6.75
N THR A 170 2.81 -4.24 5.92
CA THR A 170 3.02 -2.81 5.65
C THR A 170 1.67 -2.14 5.36
N ASP A 171 1.66 -0.80 5.37
CA ASP A 171 0.54 0.00 4.93
C ASP A 171 1.00 1.05 3.92
N LEU A 172 0.25 1.29 2.84
CA LEU A 172 0.61 2.27 1.82
C LEU A 172 0.77 3.70 2.39
N ALA A 173 0.15 4.01 3.53
CA ALA A 173 0.40 5.27 4.24
C ALA A 173 1.90 5.49 4.57
N TRP A 174 2.66 4.41 4.79
CA TRP A 174 4.08 4.47 5.07
C TRP A 174 4.94 4.86 3.86
N SER A 175 4.61 4.29 2.70
CA SER A 175 5.30 4.58 1.44
C SER A 175 4.89 5.97 0.91
N ARG A 176 3.66 6.42 1.18
CA ARG A 176 3.22 7.81 0.88
C ARG A 176 4.13 8.89 1.45
N VAL A 177 4.78 8.64 2.60
CA VAL A 177 5.68 9.61 3.25
C VAL A 177 7.17 9.35 3.03
N THR A 178 7.56 8.43 2.15
CA THR A 178 8.98 8.12 1.89
C THR A 178 9.80 9.37 1.53
N TYR A 179 9.31 10.22 0.63
CA TYR A 179 10.03 11.45 0.27
C TYR A 179 10.01 12.52 1.36
N TRP A 180 8.94 12.61 2.17
CA TRP A 180 8.94 13.46 3.36
C TRP A 180 10.03 13.03 4.34
N ARG A 181 10.11 11.73 4.64
CA ARG A 181 11.14 11.16 5.52
C ARG A 181 12.54 11.40 4.98
N ALA A 182 12.76 11.19 3.68
CA ALA A 182 14.06 11.40 3.05
C ALA A 182 14.52 12.87 3.13
N LEU A 183 13.63 13.83 2.83
CA LEU A 183 13.95 15.25 2.90
C LEU A 183 14.22 15.72 4.32
N LEU A 184 13.43 15.25 5.30
CA LEU A 184 13.63 15.58 6.71
C LEU A 184 14.96 15.00 7.23
N ALA A 185 15.27 13.74 6.92
CA ALA A 185 16.54 13.12 7.28
C ALA A 185 17.72 13.89 6.66
N ALA A 186 17.64 14.21 5.37
CA ALA A 186 18.68 14.98 4.68
C ALA A 186 18.88 16.39 5.27
N ALA A 187 17.80 17.05 5.70
CA ALA A 187 17.89 18.36 6.35
C ALA A 187 18.55 18.27 7.74
N VAL A 188 18.26 17.20 8.49
CA VAL A 188 18.81 16.92 9.82
C VAL A 188 20.29 16.52 9.74
N ASP A 189 20.72 15.85 8.68
CA ASP A 189 22.11 15.47 8.42
C ASP A 189 23.05 16.65 8.11
N GLN A 190 22.52 17.88 8.07
CA GLN A 190 23.31 19.08 7.92
C GLN A 190 23.65 19.71 9.30
N PRO A 191 24.79 20.44 9.41
CA PRO A 191 25.13 21.20 10.61
C PRO A 191 23.95 22.08 11.06
N PRO A 192 23.71 22.26 12.37
CA PRO A 192 24.66 22.06 13.47
C PRO A 192 24.69 20.66 14.11
N HIS A 193 23.92 19.68 13.61
CA HIS A 193 23.81 18.33 14.20
C HIS A 193 23.33 18.29 15.66
N GLU A 194 22.60 19.31 16.07
CA GLU A 194 21.96 19.36 17.38
C GLU A 194 20.77 18.38 17.46
N PRO A 195 20.47 17.86 18.66
CA PRO A 195 19.29 17.02 18.86
C PRO A 195 18.00 17.79 18.58
N ILE A 196 17.01 17.09 18.05
CA ILE A 196 15.66 17.62 17.85
C ILE A 196 14.94 17.60 19.20
N THR A 197 14.55 18.77 19.70
CA THR A 197 13.89 18.93 21.00
C THR A 197 12.37 18.77 20.93
N SER A 198 11.77 18.95 19.76
CA SER A 198 10.34 18.73 19.50
C SER A 198 10.07 18.67 18.01
N ALA A 199 8.94 18.06 17.63
CA ALA A 199 8.46 18.10 16.25
C ALA A 199 6.95 18.34 16.16
N VAL A 200 6.52 18.97 15.07
CA VAL A 200 5.11 19.15 14.72
C VAL A 200 4.87 18.57 13.34
N VAL A 201 3.86 17.71 13.20
CA VAL A 201 3.35 17.22 11.92
C VAL A 201 1.92 17.74 11.74
N SER A 202 1.73 18.61 10.76
CA SER A 202 0.47 19.27 10.48
C SER A 202 -0.06 18.92 9.09
N GLY A 203 -1.38 18.92 8.94
CA GLY A 203 -2.09 18.66 7.69
C GLY A 203 -3.53 18.19 7.93
N LEU A 204 -4.16 17.63 6.91
CA LEU A 204 -5.55 17.15 7.00
C LEU A 204 -5.76 16.11 8.10
N LYS A 205 -6.89 16.19 8.81
CA LYS A 205 -7.22 15.28 9.92
C LYS A 205 -7.27 13.80 9.50
N GLY A 206 -7.82 13.50 8.33
CA GLY A 206 -8.02 12.13 7.83
C GLY A 206 -6.88 11.60 6.98
N GLU A 207 -5.63 12.02 7.20
CA GLU A 207 -4.47 11.58 6.42
C GLU A 207 -3.54 10.70 7.26
N PRO A 208 -3.69 9.35 7.22
CA PRO A 208 -2.91 8.43 8.06
C PRO A 208 -1.42 8.43 7.72
N ALA A 209 -1.06 8.89 6.51
CA ALA A 209 0.32 9.11 6.12
C ALA A 209 1.03 10.12 7.05
N LEU A 210 0.31 11.15 7.54
CA LEU A 210 0.85 12.10 8.50
C LEU A 210 0.90 11.53 9.92
N ASP A 211 0.00 10.63 10.26
CA ASP A 211 -0.01 9.96 11.57
C ASP A 211 1.16 9.00 11.71
N ILE A 212 1.44 8.19 10.68
CA ILE A 212 2.62 7.31 10.67
C ILE A 212 3.93 8.11 10.57
N LEU A 213 3.94 9.27 9.90
CA LEU A 213 5.09 10.18 9.88
C LEU A 213 5.38 10.76 11.27
N ALA A 214 4.34 11.17 11.99
CA ALA A 214 4.45 11.62 13.39
C ALA A 214 4.93 10.48 14.29
N GLY A 215 4.39 9.27 14.12
CA GLY A 215 4.84 8.08 14.85
C GLY A 215 6.31 7.74 14.59
N TRP A 216 6.77 7.84 13.33
CA TRP A 216 8.18 7.69 12.99
C TRP A 216 9.06 8.71 13.71
N LEU A 217 8.69 10.00 13.68
CA LEU A 217 9.42 11.03 14.41
C LEU A 217 9.44 10.76 15.91
N ALA A 218 8.31 10.37 16.51
CA ALA A 218 8.18 10.08 17.94
C ALA A 218 8.98 8.84 18.38
N ASN A 219 9.37 7.99 17.43
CA ASN A 219 10.31 6.90 17.67
C ASN A 219 11.78 7.32 17.50
N ARG A 220 12.05 8.38 16.73
CA ARG A 220 13.40 8.83 16.36
C ARG A 220 13.94 9.99 17.18
N ILE A 221 13.09 10.75 17.87
CA ILE A 221 13.49 11.89 18.70
C ILE A 221 13.09 11.67 20.16
N ASP A 222 13.84 12.25 21.09
CA ASP A 222 13.54 12.18 22.53
C ASP A 222 12.45 13.17 22.97
N GLY A 223 12.23 14.21 22.16
CA GLY A 223 11.25 15.28 22.42
C GLY A 223 9.80 14.91 22.09
N PRO A 224 8.83 15.74 22.51
CA PRO A 224 7.43 15.54 22.15
C PRO A 224 7.21 15.73 20.64
N VAL A 225 6.31 14.90 20.10
CA VAL A 225 5.81 15.05 18.73
C VAL A 225 4.32 15.35 18.77
N THR A 226 3.94 16.43 18.12
CA THR A 226 2.55 16.90 18.05
C THR A 226 1.99 16.69 16.65
N ARG A 227 0.80 16.11 16.56
CA ARG A 227 0.01 15.98 15.34
C ARG A 227 -1.14 16.99 15.37
N ALA A 228 -1.13 17.96 14.46
CA ALA A 228 -2.10 19.07 14.44
C ALA A 228 -2.91 19.13 13.13
N VAL A 229 -4.16 19.61 13.19
CA VAL A 229 -4.94 19.87 11.97
C VAL A 229 -4.63 21.27 11.43
N GLY A 230 -4.21 21.38 10.17
CA GLY A 230 -3.86 22.67 9.59
C GLY A 230 -3.13 22.56 8.25
N GLU A 231 -2.23 23.51 8.00
CA GLU A 231 -1.37 23.52 6.82
C GLU A 231 -0.51 22.25 6.76
N LEU A 232 -0.27 21.74 5.55
CA LEU A 232 0.57 20.57 5.36
C LEU A 232 2.05 20.94 5.55
N LYS A 233 2.56 20.66 6.76
CA LYS A 233 3.94 20.94 7.13
C LYS A 233 4.50 19.96 8.15
N VAL A 234 5.82 19.84 8.17
CA VAL A 234 6.58 19.26 9.27
C VAL A 234 7.56 20.30 9.79
N GLU A 235 7.61 20.45 11.10
CA GLU A 235 8.51 21.38 11.79
C GLU A 235 9.35 20.60 12.80
N LEU A 236 10.67 20.75 12.74
CA LEU A 236 11.63 20.15 13.66
C LEU A 236 12.35 21.27 14.39
N THR A 237 12.23 21.31 15.71
CA THR A 237 12.89 22.32 16.55
C THR A 237 14.19 21.77 17.10
N ARG A 238 15.26 22.56 16.97
CA ARG A 238 16.57 22.37 17.62
C ARG A 238 16.85 23.57 18.53
N PRO A 239 17.81 23.47 19.46
CA PRO A 239 18.21 24.60 20.30
C PRO A 239 18.54 25.88 19.53
N SER A 240 19.24 25.79 18.39
CA SER A 240 19.67 26.96 17.62
C SER A 240 18.90 27.21 16.31
N GLU A 241 18.09 26.26 15.83
CA GLU A 241 17.36 26.41 14.57
C GLU A 241 16.03 25.68 14.54
N THR A 242 15.14 26.15 13.67
CA THR A 242 13.93 25.41 13.28
C THR A 242 14.06 25.01 11.82
N VAL A 243 13.77 23.75 11.53
CA VAL A 243 13.69 23.20 10.17
C VAL A 243 12.22 23.00 9.84
N THR A 244 11.73 23.64 8.79
CA THR A 244 10.32 23.52 8.36
C THR A 244 10.27 23.04 6.93
N LEU A 245 9.51 21.97 6.68
CA LEU A 245 9.16 21.49 5.35
C LEU A 245 7.66 21.70 5.14
N VAL A 246 7.29 22.62 4.23
CA VAL A 246 5.90 22.97 3.94
C VAL A 246 5.57 22.62 2.51
N ARG A 247 4.39 22.06 2.25
CA ARG A 247 3.88 21.87 0.90
C ARG A 247 2.41 22.28 0.85
N PRO A 248 1.96 23.10 -0.12
CA PRO A 248 0.53 23.29 -0.34
C PRO A 248 -0.19 21.94 -0.52
N GLN A 249 -1.42 21.80 -0.03
CA GLN A 249 -2.12 20.52 -0.02
C GLN A 249 -2.25 19.89 -1.42
N THR A 250 -2.49 20.72 -2.44
CA THR A 250 -2.58 20.34 -3.86
C THR A 250 -1.31 20.66 -4.66
N GLY A 251 -0.26 21.14 -3.98
CA GLY A 251 1.00 21.52 -4.60
C GLY A 251 1.92 20.33 -4.83
N ILE A 252 2.79 20.45 -5.83
CA ILE A 252 3.84 19.46 -6.15
C ILE A 252 5.24 19.90 -5.69
N THR A 253 5.37 21.14 -5.22
CA THR A 253 6.63 21.73 -4.77
C THR A 253 6.53 22.03 -3.28
N ALA A 254 7.50 21.58 -2.51
CA ALA A 254 7.66 21.91 -1.11
C ALA A 254 8.75 22.97 -0.92
N THR A 255 8.60 23.75 0.14
CA THR A 255 9.59 24.71 0.62
C THR A 255 10.24 24.15 1.88
N LEU A 256 11.56 24.01 1.85
CA LEU A 256 12.38 23.70 3.02
C LEU A 256 13.02 25.00 3.52
N SER A 257 12.64 25.41 4.73
CA SER A 257 13.14 26.61 5.39
C SER A 257 13.97 26.24 6.62
N ARG A 258 15.05 26.99 6.86
CA ARG A 258 15.93 26.82 8.01
C ARG A 258 16.38 28.17 8.54
N THR A 259 16.45 28.32 9.86
CA THR A 259 16.90 29.57 10.49
C THR A 259 18.24 30.02 9.91
N GLY A 260 18.28 31.25 9.37
CA GLY A 260 19.51 31.86 8.85
C GLY A 260 20.01 31.30 7.52
N ARG A 261 19.24 30.44 6.82
CA ARG A 261 19.55 29.95 5.48
C ARG A 261 18.44 30.33 4.49
N PRO A 262 18.76 30.49 3.19
CA PRO A 262 17.74 30.71 2.18
C PRO A 262 16.86 29.47 2.01
N ASP A 263 15.60 29.71 1.67
CA ASP A 263 14.64 28.65 1.37
C ASP A 263 15.08 27.83 0.16
N SER A 264 14.82 26.52 0.23
CA SER A 264 15.02 25.59 -0.88
C SER A 264 13.68 25.07 -1.39
N LEU A 265 13.48 25.10 -2.71
CA LEU A 265 12.31 24.55 -3.37
C LEU A 265 12.61 23.12 -3.86
N LEU A 266 11.75 22.17 -3.49
CA LEU A 266 11.99 20.74 -3.71
C LEU A 266 10.76 20.08 -4.32
N PRO A 267 10.92 19.18 -5.31
CA PRO A 267 9.79 18.40 -5.82
C PRO A 267 9.31 17.42 -4.73
N LEU A 268 8.03 17.49 -4.40
CA LEU A 268 7.41 16.65 -3.38
C LEU A 268 5.94 16.42 -3.73
N ALA A 269 5.65 15.83 -4.88
CA ALA A 269 4.27 15.51 -5.26
C ALA A 269 3.58 14.57 -4.26
N ARG A 270 2.25 14.62 -4.19
CA ARG A 270 1.48 13.60 -3.47
C ARG A 270 1.66 12.28 -4.21
N ARG A 271 1.93 11.21 -3.46
CA ARG A 271 2.07 9.87 -4.02
C ARG A 271 0.72 9.16 -4.08
N GLU A 272 0.42 8.58 -5.23
CA GLU A 272 -0.78 7.78 -5.45
C GLU A 272 -0.55 6.31 -5.07
N ALA A 273 -1.64 5.55 -4.91
CA ALA A 273 -1.59 4.13 -4.55
C ALA A 273 -0.70 3.32 -5.50
N LYS A 274 -0.71 3.63 -6.81
CA LYS A 274 0.12 2.96 -7.81
C LYS A 274 1.63 3.10 -7.57
N GLU A 275 2.08 4.30 -7.19
CA GLU A 275 3.49 4.57 -6.90
C GLU A 275 3.91 3.99 -5.55
N CYS A 276 2.98 3.95 -4.60
CA CYS A 276 3.17 3.39 -3.26
C CYS A 276 3.28 1.86 -3.33
N LEU A 277 2.38 1.23 -4.07
CA LEU A 277 2.38 -0.21 -4.32
C LEU A 277 3.65 -0.64 -5.06
N ALA A 278 4.05 0.09 -6.12
CA ALA A 278 5.29 -0.20 -6.82
C ALA A 278 6.50 -0.18 -5.87
N GLU A 279 6.59 0.82 -4.98
CA GLU A 279 7.67 0.87 -3.98
C GLU A 279 7.63 -0.31 -3.00
N ASP A 280 6.47 -0.64 -2.46
CA ASP A 280 6.32 -1.72 -1.48
C ASP A 280 6.62 -3.11 -2.06
N LEU A 281 6.61 -3.26 -3.40
CA LEU A 281 7.00 -4.49 -4.09
C LEU A 281 8.52 -4.59 -4.34
N ARG A 282 9.30 -3.52 -4.15
CA ARG A 282 10.77 -3.55 -4.31
C ARG A 282 11.48 -4.34 -3.22
N ARG A 283 10.86 -4.45 -2.04
CA ARG A 283 11.43 -5.10 -0.86
C ARG A 283 10.35 -5.89 -0.13
N LEU A 284 10.48 -7.23 -0.14
CA LEU A 284 9.46 -8.13 0.41
C LEU A 284 9.73 -8.56 1.86
N ASP A 285 10.92 -8.31 2.40
CA ASP A 285 11.24 -8.62 3.79
C ASP A 285 10.61 -7.63 4.78
N ALA A 286 10.81 -7.89 6.07
CA ALA A 286 10.21 -7.11 7.13
C ALA A 286 10.74 -5.67 7.18
N ASP A 287 9.84 -4.70 7.31
CA ASP A 287 10.20 -3.30 7.57
C ASP A 287 10.10 -3.03 9.08
N GLU A 288 11.23 -3.12 9.78
CA GLU A 288 11.32 -2.81 11.21
C GLU A 288 11.10 -1.32 11.50
N ILE A 289 11.42 -0.43 10.55
CA ILE A 289 11.24 1.02 10.72
C ILE A 289 9.75 1.36 10.68
N TYR A 290 8.98 0.70 9.80
CA TYR A 290 7.53 0.79 9.79
C TYR A 290 6.92 0.34 11.13
N ARG A 291 7.33 -0.82 11.64
CA ARG A 291 6.87 -1.32 12.96
C ARG A 291 7.15 -0.30 14.07
N ASN A 292 8.35 0.26 14.08
CA ASN A 292 8.76 1.25 15.07
C ASN A 292 7.96 2.56 14.93
N ALA A 293 7.63 2.96 13.70
CA ALA A 293 6.76 4.10 13.44
C ALA A 293 5.34 3.86 13.98
N LEU A 294 4.78 2.66 13.78
CA LEU A 294 3.49 2.28 14.37
C LEU A 294 3.52 2.37 15.89
N GLN A 295 4.56 1.85 16.54
CA GLN A 295 4.73 1.97 18.00
C GLN A 295 4.84 3.42 18.46
N GLY A 296 5.45 4.28 17.65
CA GLY A 296 5.58 5.70 17.95
C GLY A 296 4.27 6.46 17.90
N ILE A 297 3.25 5.98 17.18
CA ILE A 297 1.94 6.64 17.09
C ILE A 297 1.32 6.86 18.47
N ASP A 298 1.46 5.91 19.39
CA ASP A 298 0.91 6.02 20.76
C ASP A 298 1.60 7.09 21.61
N LYS A 299 2.77 7.59 21.19
CA LYS A 299 3.51 8.67 21.85
C LYS A 299 3.16 10.06 21.30
N VAL A 300 2.38 10.12 20.22
CA VAL A 300 2.04 11.38 19.53
C VAL A 300 0.94 12.12 20.27
N GLN A 301 1.12 13.44 20.44
CA GLN A 301 0.13 14.33 21.02
C GLN A 301 -0.78 14.89 19.92
N TYR A 302 -2.06 14.55 19.92
CA TYR A 302 -3.03 15.02 18.93
C TYR A 302 -3.71 16.29 19.42
N VAL A 303 -3.69 17.36 18.60
CA VAL A 303 -4.25 18.69 18.92
C VAL A 303 -5.12 19.25 17.80
#